data_AF-A0A9P6DY04-F1
#
_entry.id   AF-A0A9P6DY04-F1
#
_cell.length_a   1.000
_cell.length_b   1.000
_cell.length_c   1.000
_cell.angle_alpha   90.00
_cell.angle_beta   90.00
_cell.angle_gamma   90.00
#
_symmetry.space_group_name_H-M   'P 1'
#
loop_
_entity.id
_entity.type
_entity.pdbx_description
1 polymer ?
#
loop_
_entity_poly.entity_id
_entity_poly.type
_entity_poly.pdbx_seq_one_letter_code
_entity_poly.pdbx_strand_id
1 'polypeptide(L)'
;MPFSWSRSAAAKVGDTGRIHGVLQWWLFCCWGAGSFNYGLELLHLEQNLRYEWTPQLTQAFFDNWLLNTKGKPDAFVPADLVQEFVNFWIKVIYAAKGSSACWDFIMHISPCIDVLRHVVQSVETEFRMPKRSGKHKSPEFMNDLNRLRTILEEGQVHNFKAGRLSRMVDVVDVFSTGISIVQATKLSEFRDRLGRHTTDLDMAHREADDEIALFPPSRHPGFEDGSNIDVNSLDMLDDFSNCIPEGEDVEAENDFDDVFTF
;
A
#
# COMPACT_ATOMS: atom_id res chain seq x y z
N MET A 1 -15.77 11.16 19.49
CA MET A 1 -15.90 9.71 19.21
C MET A 1 -14.51 9.15 18.93
N PRO A 2 -14.14 7.97 19.47
CA PRO A 2 -12.78 7.44 19.38
C PRO A 2 -12.59 6.68 18.06
N PHE A 3 -12.34 7.41 16.97
CA PHE A 3 -12.18 6.85 15.62
C PHE A 3 -10.81 6.15 15.41
N SER A 4 -9.80 6.49 16.21
CA SER A 4 -8.43 5.94 16.06
C SER A 4 -8.29 4.50 16.55
N TRP A 5 -9.02 4.10 17.59
CA TRP A 5 -8.92 2.76 18.20
C TRP A 5 -9.51 1.64 17.32
N SER A 6 -10.51 1.97 16.51
CA SER A 6 -11.16 1.03 15.59
C SER A 6 -10.21 0.53 14.50
N ARG A 7 -9.32 1.40 14.01
CA ARG A 7 -8.49 1.14 12.83
C ARG A 7 -7.44 0.06 13.07
N SER A 8 -6.74 0.15 14.20
CA SER A 8 -5.74 -0.84 14.60
C SER A 8 -6.36 -2.18 14.96
N ALA A 9 -7.61 -2.20 15.44
CA ALA A 9 -8.31 -3.43 15.76
C ALA A 9 -8.84 -4.12 14.49
N ALA A 10 -9.49 -3.38 13.58
CA ALA A 10 -10.02 -3.94 12.34
C ALA A 10 -8.92 -4.50 11.43
N ALA A 11 -7.81 -3.77 11.29
CA ALA A 11 -6.66 -4.23 10.50
C ALA A 11 -6.04 -5.51 11.09
N LYS A 12 -5.88 -5.60 12.43
CA LYS A 12 -5.34 -6.80 13.08
C LYS A 12 -6.24 -8.02 12.90
N VAL A 13 -7.55 -7.84 13.02
CA VAL A 13 -8.56 -8.91 12.89
C VAL A 13 -8.74 -9.34 11.42
N GLY A 14 -8.30 -8.55 10.46
CA GLY A 14 -8.51 -8.85 9.03
C GLY A 14 -9.85 -8.35 8.48
N ASP A 15 -10.54 -7.44 9.18
CA ASP A 15 -11.86 -6.94 8.76
C ASP A 15 -11.71 -5.81 7.74
N THR A 16 -11.60 -6.20 6.47
CA THR A 16 -11.47 -5.27 5.33
C THR A 16 -12.74 -4.46 5.07
N GLY A 17 -13.92 -4.99 5.43
CA GLY A 17 -15.20 -4.28 5.33
C GLY A 17 -15.26 -3.05 6.24
N ARG A 18 -14.75 -3.16 7.47
CA ARG A 18 -14.65 -1.99 8.37
C ARG A 18 -13.66 -0.95 7.86
N ILE A 19 -12.54 -1.39 7.28
CA ILE A 19 -11.57 -0.47 6.67
C ILE A 19 -12.24 0.28 5.51
N HIS A 20 -12.93 -0.44 4.64
CA HIS A 20 -13.68 0.15 3.52
C HIS A 20 -14.71 1.19 3.97
N GLY A 21 -15.51 0.88 4.99
CA GLY A 21 -16.48 1.83 5.55
C GLY A 21 -15.84 3.10 6.11
N VAL A 22 -14.63 3.00 6.69
CA VAL A 22 -13.86 4.18 7.12
C VAL A 22 -13.34 4.99 5.93
N LEU A 23 -12.88 4.32 4.87
CA LEU A 23 -12.41 4.98 3.65
C LEU A 23 -13.53 5.78 2.96
N GLN A 24 -14.76 5.29 2.98
CA GLN A 24 -15.92 6.03 2.47
C GLN A 24 -16.16 7.34 3.21
N TRP A 25 -16.00 7.33 4.53
CA TRP A 25 -16.05 8.56 5.33
C TRP A 25 -14.88 9.50 4.99
N TRP A 26 -13.69 8.94 4.84
CA TRP A 26 -12.48 9.69 4.54
C TRP A 26 -12.49 10.32 3.17
N LEU A 27 -13.13 9.70 2.18
CA LEU A 27 -13.34 10.27 0.86
C LEU A 27 -13.88 11.70 0.99
N PHE A 28 -14.98 11.89 1.72
CA PHE A 28 -15.57 13.21 1.93
C PHE A 28 -14.67 14.12 2.77
N CYS A 29 -14.08 13.61 3.86
CA CYS A 29 -13.16 14.40 4.68
C CYS A 29 -11.95 14.92 3.89
N CYS A 30 -11.37 14.15 2.98
CA CYS A 30 -10.25 14.56 2.12
C CYS A 30 -10.63 15.77 1.26
N TRP A 31 -11.85 15.78 0.71
CA TRP A 31 -12.34 16.93 -0.08
C TRP A 31 -12.56 18.17 0.78
N GLY A 32 -13.12 18.04 1.99
CA GLY A 32 -13.31 19.19 2.88
C GLY A 32 -12.04 19.69 3.56
N ALA A 33 -11.03 18.83 3.72
CA ALA A 33 -9.72 19.16 4.29
C ALA A 33 -8.73 19.73 3.24
N GLY A 34 -9.08 19.71 1.95
CA GLY A 34 -8.20 20.16 0.86
C GLY A 34 -7.18 19.12 0.37
N SER A 35 -7.28 17.88 0.83
CA SER A 35 -6.46 16.74 0.42
C SER A 35 -7.00 16.08 -0.85
N PHE A 36 -7.10 16.87 -1.94
CA PHE A 36 -7.85 16.50 -3.14
C PHE A 36 -7.31 15.27 -3.87
N ASN A 37 -5.99 15.06 -3.89
CA ASN A 37 -5.40 13.89 -4.54
C ASN A 37 -5.90 12.60 -3.88
N TYR A 38 -5.83 12.52 -2.55
CA TYR A 38 -6.36 11.38 -1.80
C TYR A 38 -7.88 11.21 -1.99
N GLY A 39 -8.63 12.32 -2.01
CA GLY A 39 -10.07 12.28 -2.29
C GLY A 39 -10.41 11.76 -3.69
N LEU A 40 -9.56 12.04 -4.68
CA LEU A 40 -9.70 11.56 -6.05
C LEU A 40 -9.35 10.07 -6.16
N GLU A 41 -8.25 9.62 -5.54
CA GLU A 41 -7.88 8.20 -5.51
C GLU A 41 -8.96 7.35 -4.85
N LEU A 42 -9.53 7.82 -3.73
CA LEU A 42 -10.65 7.14 -3.07
C LEU A 42 -11.91 7.10 -3.94
N LEU A 43 -12.14 8.14 -4.76
CA LEU A 43 -13.27 8.17 -5.68
C LEU A 43 -13.09 7.18 -6.85
N HIS A 44 -11.86 7.07 -7.38
CA HIS A 44 -11.52 6.02 -8.35
C HIS A 44 -11.70 4.63 -7.75
N LEU A 45 -11.24 4.41 -6.52
CA LEU A 45 -11.41 3.13 -5.84
C LEU A 45 -12.90 2.76 -5.68
N GLU A 46 -13.75 3.70 -5.24
CA GLU A 46 -15.19 3.44 -5.12
C GLU A 46 -15.87 3.20 -6.47
N GLN A 47 -15.47 3.94 -7.52
CA GLN A 47 -15.97 3.74 -8.88
C GLN A 47 -15.65 2.32 -9.36
N ASN A 48 -14.40 1.91 -9.18
CA ASN A 48 -13.91 0.60 -9.60
C ASN A 48 -14.64 -0.53 -8.84
N LEU A 49 -14.71 -0.43 -7.51
CA LEU A 49 -15.36 -1.43 -6.65
C LEU A 49 -16.85 -1.60 -6.94
N ARG A 50 -17.55 -0.54 -7.35
CA ARG A 50 -19.00 -0.56 -7.54
C ARG A 50 -19.45 -0.84 -8.97
N TYR A 51 -18.69 -0.37 -9.95
CA TYR A 51 -19.16 -0.29 -11.33
C TYR A 51 -18.24 -0.94 -12.37
N GLU A 52 -16.93 -1.02 -12.14
CA GLU A 52 -15.99 -1.50 -13.17
C GLU A 52 -15.49 -2.92 -12.90
N TRP A 53 -15.20 -3.25 -11.64
CA TRP A 53 -14.66 -4.55 -11.29
C TRP A 53 -15.75 -5.61 -11.20
N THR A 54 -15.45 -6.80 -11.73
CA THR A 54 -16.32 -7.96 -11.56
C THR A 54 -16.43 -8.33 -10.07
N PRO A 55 -17.51 -9.00 -9.65
CA PRO A 55 -17.64 -9.45 -8.27
C PRO A 55 -16.45 -10.31 -7.81
N GLN A 56 -15.91 -11.14 -8.70
CA GLN A 56 -14.74 -11.98 -8.41
C GLN A 56 -13.48 -11.15 -8.19
N LEU A 57 -13.24 -10.12 -9.01
CA LEU A 57 -12.09 -9.23 -8.86
C LEU A 57 -12.20 -8.40 -7.57
N THR A 58 -13.40 -7.90 -7.28
CA THR A 58 -13.68 -7.16 -6.04
C THR A 58 -13.42 -8.02 -4.81
N GLN A 59 -13.88 -9.28 -4.82
CA GLN A 59 -13.60 -10.22 -3.75
C GLN A 59 -12.09 -10.47 -3.62
N ALA A 60 -11.39 -10.77 -4.72
CA ALA A 60 -9.95 -10.98 -4.70
C ALA A 60 -9.20 -9.77 -4.15
N PHE A 61 -9.62 -8.55 -4.49
CA PHE A 61 -9.03 -7.33 -3.96
C PHE A 61 -9.20 -7.22 -2.43
N PHE A 62 -10.41 -7.44 -1.92
CA PHE A 62 -10.65 -7.43 -0.47
C PHE A 62 -9.93 -8.57 0.26
N ASP A 63 -9.84 -9.76 -0.34
CA ASP A 63 -9.12 -10.90 0.25
C ASP A 63 -7.60 -10.65 0.32
N ASN A 64 -7.05 -9.85 -0.59
CA ASN A 64 -5.62 -9.53 -0.65
C ASN A 64 -5.25 -8.19 0.00
N TRP A 65 -6.21 -7.38 0.47
CA TRP A 65 -5.91 -6.09 1.08
C TRP A 65 -5.14 -6.26 2.41
N LEU A 66 -5.52 -7.26 3.19
CA LEU A 66 -4.85 -7.61 4.44
C LEU A 66 -4.29 -9.02 4.35
N LEU A 67 -3.02 -9.19 4.70
CA LEU A 67 -2.32 -10.45 4.62
C LEU A 67 -1.95 -10.93 6.03
N ASN A 68 -2.10 -12.23 6.28
CA ASN A 68 -1.65 -12.85 7.52
C ASN A 68 -0.41 -13.71 7.26
N THR A 69 0.76 -13.09 7.34
CA THR A 69 2.04 -13.76 7.12
C THR A 69 2.40 -14.75 8.25
N LYS A 70 1.81 -14.59 9.44
CA LYS A 70 2.14 -15.40 10.62
C LYS A 70 1.20 -16.59 10.83
N GLY A 71 0.08 -16.66 10.13
CA GLY A 71 -0.98 -17.65 10.35
C GLY A 71 -1.61 -17.60 11.75
N LYS A 72 -1.42 -16.50 12.50
CA LYS A 72 -1.92 -16.32 13.87
C LYS A 72 -3.19 -15.47 13.87
N PRO A 73 -4.13 -15.69 14.83
CA PRO A 73 -5.24 -14.77 15.01
C PRO A 73 -4.74 -13.37 15.35
N ASP A 74 -5.45 -12.35 14.88
CA ASP A 74 -5.17 -10.92 15.11
C ASP A 74 -3.79 -10.44 14.62
N ALA A 75 -3.21 -11.14 13.65
CA ALA A 75 -1.88 -10.87 13.10
C ALA A 75 -1.91 -10.43 11.63
N PHE A 76 -3.06 -9.94 11.15
CA PHE A 76 -3.16 -9.40 9.79
C PHE A 76 -2.41 -8.06 9.69
N VAL A 77 -1.77 -7.85 8.55
CA VAL A 77 -1.03 -6.64 8.19
C VAL A 77 -1.48 -6.14 6.82
N PRO A 78 -1.43 -4.81 6.56
CA PRO A 78 -1.71 -4.28 5.23
C PRO A 78 -0.77 -4.88 4.18
N ALA A 79 -1.30 -5.22 3.01
CA ALA A 79 -0.49 -5.76 1.91
C ALA A 79 0.62 -4.81 1.47
N ASP A 80 0.35 -3.51 1.44
CA ASP A 80 1.34 -2.46 1.16
C ASP A 80 2.53 -2.52 2.15
N LEU A 81 2.26 -2.79 3.43
CA LEU A 81 3.31 -2.96 4.44
C LEU A 81 4.15 -4.23 4.19
N VAL A 82 3.54 -5.31 3.68
CA VAL A 82 4.27 -6.50 3.25
C VAL A 82 5.14 -6.21 2.03
N GLN A 83 4.63 -5.40 1.09
CA GLN A 83 5.40 -4.98 -0.08
C GLN A 83 6.58 -4.08 0.32
N GLU A 84 6.38 -3.14 1.24
CA GLU A 84 7.44 -2.30 1.79
C GLU A 84 8.52 -3.14 2.47
N PHE A 85 8.11 -4.15 3.23
CA PHE A 85 9.03 -5.11 3.84
C PHE A 85 9.86 -5.87 2.79
N VAL A 86 9.25 -6.37 1.72
CA VAL A 86 9.98 -7.03 0.63
C VAL A 86 10.94 -6.06 -0.04
N ASN A 87 10.51 -4.83 -0.32
CA ASN A 87 11.37 -3.79 -0.91
C ASN A 87 12.58 -3.47 -0.03
N PHE A 88 12.41 -3.40 1.28
CA PHE A 88 13.51 -3.23 2.23
C PHE A 88 14.53 -4.36 2.13
N TRP A 89 14.09 -5.62 2.15
CA TRP A 89 15.01 -6.76 2.05
C TRP A 89 15.68 -6.88 0.69
N ILE A 90 14.99 -6.54 -0.40
CA ILE A 90 15.61 -6.42 -1.72
C ILE A 90 16.79 -5.45 -1.62
N LYS A 91 16.59 -4.25 -1.05
CA LYS A 91 17.66 -3.25 -0.88
C LYS A 91 18.81 -3.74 -0.01
N VAL A 92 18.53 -4.42 1.11
CA VAL A 92 19.56 -4.96 2.02
C VAL A 92 20.41 -6.02 1.33
N ILE A 93 19.79 -6.97 0.63
CA ILE A 93 20.51 -8.02 -0.11
C ILE A 93 21.24 -7.41 -1.31
N TYR A 94 20.64 -6.42 -1.97
CA TYR A 94 21.23 -5.68 -3.08
C TYR A 94 22.51 -4.93 -2.66
N ALA A 95 22.50 -4.31 -1.47
CA ALA A 95 23.66 -3.61 -0.92
C ALA A 95 24.90 -4.53 -0.79
N ALA A 96 24.71 -5.83 -0.59
CA ALA A 96 25.81 -6.79 -0.51
C ALA A 96 26.53 -7.02 -1.86
N LYS A 97 25.88 -6.77 -3.01
CA LYS A 97 26.45 -6.96 -4.36
C LYS A 97 27.10 -5.68 -4.92
N GLY A 98 26.76 -4.50 -4.39
CA GLY A 98 27.30 -3.21 -4.86
C GLY A 98 26.73 -2.75 -6.21
N SER A 99 27.39 -1.79 -6.85
CA SER A 99 26.92 -1.06 -8.06
C SER A 99 26.82 -1.90 -9.34
N SER A 100 27.04 -3.22 -9.30
CA SER A 100 27.02 -4.12 -10.46
C SER A 100 25.81 -5.07 -10.49
N ALA A 101 24.73 -4.73 -9.80
CA ALA A 101 23.51 -5.54 -9.79
C ALA A 101 22.54 -5.10 -10.92
N CYS A 102 22.28 -6.03 -11.84
CA CYS A 102 21.33 -5.88 -12.95
C CYS A 102 19.89 -6.24 -12.54
N TRP A 103 18.93 -5.86 -13.37
CA TRP A 103 17.51 -6.21 -13.21
C TRP A 103 17.27 -7.72 -13.15
N ASP A 104 17.96 -8.52 -13.97
CA ASP A 104 17.84 -9.98 -13.96
C ASP A 104 18.17 -10.57 -12.59
N PHE A 105 19.20 -10.03 -11.94
CA PHE A 105 19.57 -10.46 -10.60
C PHE A 105 18.47 -10.16 -9.58
N ILE A 106 17.85 -8.96 -9.63
CA ILE A 106 16.74 -8.61 -8.75
C ILE A 106 15.55 -9.54 -9.00
N MET A 107 15.22 -9.80 -10.25
CA MET A 107 14.11 -10.67 -10.63
C MET A 107 14.32 -12.11 -10.12
N HIS A 108 15.55 -12.61 -10.15
CA HIS A 108 15.89 -13.93 -9.62
C HIS A 108 15.94 -13.99 -8.09
N ILE A 109 16.45 -12.95 -7.42
CA ILE A 109 16.64 -12.98 -5.96
C ILE A 109 15.37 -12.65 -5.19
N SER A 110 14.48 -11.80 -5.73
CA SER A 110 13.29 -11.32 -5.03
C SER A 110 12.36 -12.44 -4.54
N PRO A 111 12.05 -13.48 -5.33
CA PRO A 111 11.23 -14.61 -4.86
C PRO A 111 11.93 -15.46 -3.78
N CYS A 112 13.26 -15.38 -3.70
CA CYS A 112 14.07 -16.17 -2.77
C CYS A 112 14.23 -15.50 -1.40
N ILE A 113 13.79 -14.25 -1.23
CA ILE A 113 14.06 -13.44 -0.03
C ILE A 113 13.59 -14.14 1.25
N ASP A 114 12.41 -14.75 1.22
CA ASP A 114 11.86 -15.41 2.40
C ASP A 114 12.73 -16.60 2.84
N VAL A 115 13.14 -17.44 1.88
CA VAL A 115 14.05 -18.56 2.12
C VAL A 115 15.41 -18.08 2.63
N LEU A 116 15.97 -17.03 2.01
CA LEU A 116 17.25 -16.46 2.41
C LEU A 116 17.20 -15.93 3.85
N ARG A 117 16.11 -15.26 4.24
CA ARG A 117 15.91 -14.81 5.62
C ARG A 117 15.85 -15.98 6.60
N HIS A 118 15.14 -17.05 6.25
CA HIS A 118 15.10 -18.26 7.08
C HIS A 118 16.48 -18.89 7.26
N VAL A 119 17.32 -18.90 6.21
CA VAL A 119 18.70 -19.36 6.30
C VAL A 119 19.53 -18.47 7.23
N VAL A 120 19.46 -17.14 7.08
CA VAL A 120 20.17 -16.19 7.94
C VAL A 120 19.78 -16.38 9.41
N GLN A 121 18.48 -16.46 9.71
CA GLN A 121 17.97 -16.68 11.06
C GLN A 121 18.42 -18.03 11.65
N SER A 122 18.50 -19.06 10.82
CA SER A 122 18.97 -20.39 11.25
C SER A 122 20.46 -20.34 11.64
N VAL A 123 21.27 -19.67 10.82
CA VAL A 123 22.70 -19.43 11.10
C VAL A 123 22.87 -18.61 12.38
N GLU A 124 22.16 -17.49 12.53
CA GLU A 124 22.22 -16.66 13.74
C GLU A 124 21.86 -17.45 15.01
N THR A 125 20.85 -18.32 14.91
CA THR A 125 20.42 -19.17 16.01
C THR A 125 21.47 -20.21 16.37
N GLU A 126 22.06 -20.88 15.38
CA GLU A 126 23.09 -21.91 15.58
C GLU A 126 24.36 -21.30 16.21
N PHE A 127 24.78 -20.13 15.73
CA PHE A 127 25.95 -19.43 16.26
C PHE A 127 25.65 -18.61 17.53
N ARG A 128 24.42 -18.67 18.06
CA ARG A 128 23.97 -17.93 19.25
C ARG A 128 24.31 -16.44 19.17
N MET A 129 24.17 -15.87 17.98
CA MET A 129 24.39 -14.45 17.78
C MET A 129 23.43 -13.68 18.68
N PRO A 130 23.90 -12.65 19.41
CA PRO A 130 23.01 -11.84 20.24
C PRO A 130 21.99 -11.17 19.33
N LYS A 131 20.71 -11.54 19.48
CA LYS A 131 19.62 -10.84 18.80
C LYS A 131 19.68 -9.38 19.21
N ARG A 132 19.93 -8.49 18.25
CA ARG A 132 19.70 -7.05 18.47
C ARG A 132 18.21 -6.90 18.71
N SER A 133 17.81 -6.52 19.91
CA SER A 133 16.40 -6.23 20.16
C SER A 133 16.05 -4.97 19.37
N GLY A 134 15.34 -5.12 18.25
CA GLY A 134 14.70 -4.04 17.50
C GLY A 134 13.56 -3.38 18.28
N LYS A 135 13.26 -3.87 19.48
CA LYS A 135 12.34 -3.22 20.42
C LYS A 135 12.92 -1.89 20.85
N HIS A 136 12.64 -0.84 20.08
CA HIS A 136 12.61 0.50 20.63
C HIS A 136 11.79 0.43 21.89
N LYS A 137 12.40 0.80 23.03
CA LYS A 137 11.72 0.87 24.31
C LYS A 137 10.54 1.81 24.08
N SER A 138 9.34 1.25 23.94
CA SER A 138 8.16 2.06 23.66
C SER A 138 8.12 3.11 24.77
N PRO A 139 8.15 4.41 24.43
CA PRO A 139 8.01 5.45 25.46
C PRO A 139 6.76 5.10 26.26
N GLU A 140 6.85 5.22 27.59
CA GLU A 140 5.74 4.83 28.46
C GLU A 140 4.52 5.69 28.12
N PHE A 141 3.66 5.16 27.25
CA PHE A 141 2.49 5.83 26.70
C PHE A 141 1.63 6.47 27.79
N MET A 142 1.56 5.82 28.96
CA MET A 142 0.81 6.35 30.09
C MET A 142 1.41 7.62 30.68
N ASN A 143 2.73 7.80 30.67
CA ASN A 143 3.35 9.04 31.14
C ASN A 143 3.03 10.19 30.18
N ASP A 144 3.10 9.95 28.87
CA ASP A 144 2.73 10.95 27.87
C ASP A 144 1.23 11.27 27.91
N LEU A 145 0.38 10.24 28.05
CA LEU A 145 -1.06 10.41 28.21
C LEU A 145 -1.41 11.21 29.46
N ASN A 146 -0.76 10.90 30.59
CA ASN A 146 -0.96 11.63 31.84
C ASN A 146 -0.47 13.07 31.72
N ARG A 147 0.69 13.29 31.08
CA ARG A 147 1.21 14.64 30.83
C ARG A 147 0.29 15.45 29.94
N LEU A 148 -0.23 14.85 28.87
CA LEU A 148 -1.19 15.45 27.97
C LEU A 148 -2.49 15.79 28.71
N ARG A 149 -3.02 14.87 29.53
CA ARG A 149 -4.18 15.11 30.39
C ARG A 149 -3.95 16.33 31.28
N THR A 150 -2.83 16.40 31.99
CA THR A 150 -2.51 17.53 32.87
C THR A 150 -2.51 18.85 32.09
N ILE A 151 -1.85 18.89 30.92
CA ILE A 151 -1.81 20.10 30.08
C ILE A 151 -3.21 20.50 29.60
N LEU A 152 -4.04 19.54 29.17
CA LEU A 152 -5.41 19.79 28.71
C LEU A 152 -6.33 20.27 29.84
N GLU A 153 -6.16 19.71 31.04
CA GLU A 153 -6.89 20.07 32.26
C GLU A 153 -6.47 21.47 32.76
N GLU A 154 -5.18 21.77 32.81
CA GLU A 154 -4.65 23.10 33.14
C GLU A 154 -5.10 24.15 32.12
N GLY A 155 -5.01 23.81 30.83
CA GLY A 155 -5.51 24.63 29.73
C GLY A 155 -7.04 24.75 29.69
N GLN A 156 -7.76 23.92 30.47
CA GLN A 156 -9.22 23.85 30.52
C GLN A 156 -9.83 23.75 29.10
N VAL A 157 -9.17 23.03 28.19
CA VAL A 157 -9.48 23.05 26.74
C VAL A 157 -10.86 22.48 26.46
N HIS A 158 -11.28 21.47 27.24
CA HIS A 158 -12.58 20.81 27.10
C HIS A 158 -13.73 21.51 27.82
N ASN A 159 -13.45 22.53 28.65
CA ASN A 159 -14.48 23.31 29.32
C ASN A 159 -14.87 24.50 28.45
N PHE A 160 -16.15 24.58 28.10
CA PHE A 160 -16.71 25.73 27.41
C PHE A 160 -16.57 26.97 28.30
N LYS A 161 -15.84 27.98 27.81
CA LYS A 161 -15.69 29.28 28.47
C LYS A 161 -16.14 30.36 27.50
N ALA A 162 -17.26 31.01 27.82
CA ALA A 162 -17.77 32.13 27.05
C ALA A 162 -16.70 33.24 26.94
N GLY A 163 -16.48 33.76 25.74
CA GLY A 163 -15.48 34.81 25.48
C GLY A 163 -14.07 34.32 25.10
N ARG A 164 -13.82 33.00 25.03
CA ARG A 164 -12.64 32.48 24.31
C ARG A 164 -12.82 32.70 22.82
N LEU A 165 -12.21 33.77 22.30
CA LEU A 165 -12.05 33.95 20.87
C LEU A 165 -11.05 32.90 20.38
N SER A 166 -11.47 32.06 19.43
CA SER A 166 -10.52 31.20 18.73
C SER A 166 -9.52 32.11 18.03
N ARG A 167 -8.26 32.09 18.48
CA ARG A 167 -7.20 32.93 17.91
C ARG A 167 -6.80 32.47 16.50
N MET A 168 -7.28 31.28 16.10
CA MET A 168 -7.04 30.62 14.83
C MET A 168 -8.39 30.18 14.25
N VAL A 169 -8.53 30.33 12.94
CA VAL A 169 -9.58 29.85 12.01
C VAL A 169 -10.71 29.01 12.63
N ASP A 170 -11.95 29.36 12.31
CA ASP A 170 -13.13 28.56 12.67
C ASP A 170 -12.93 27.08 12.29
N VAL A 171 -13.23 26.18 13.21
CA VAL A 171 -13.15 24.73 12.97
C VAL A 171 -14.18 24.37 11.91
N VAL A 172 -13.71 24.12 10.70
CA VAL A 172 -14.56 23.73 9.56
C VAL A 172 -14.99 22.28 9.76
N ASP A 173 -16.29 22.01 9.59
CA ASP A 173 -16.80 20.66 9.44
C ASP A 173 -16.38 20.12 8.07
N VAL A 174 -15.21 19.50 8.03
CA VAL A 174 -14.60 18.94 6.81
C VAL A 174 -15.48 17.87 6.17
N PHE A 175 -16.35 17.19 6.93
CA PHE A 175 -17.21 16.17 6.34
C PHE A 175 -18.37 16.81 5.57
N SER A 176 -19.09 17.74 6.21
CA SER A 176 -20.21 18.46 5.56
C SER A 176 -19.74 19.33 4.40
N THR A 177 -18.61 20.03 4.57
CA THR A 177 -17.96 20.78 3.48
C THR A 177 -17.54 19.85 2.34
N GLY A 178 -16.96 18.69 2.66
CA GLY A 178 -16.56 17.69 1.68
C GLY A 178 -17.72 17.15 0.84
N ILE A 179 -18.84 16.79 1.48
CA ILE A 179 -20.06 16.37 0.77
C ILE A 179 -20.53 17.46 -0.20
N SER A 180 -20.57 18.71 0.27
CA SER A 180 -21.02 19.85 -0.53
C SER A 180 -20.16 20.03 -1.78
N ILE A 181 -18.83 19.93 -1.63
CA ILE A 181 -17.88 20.02 -2.75
C ILE A 181 -18.07 18.86 -3.74
N VAL A 182 -18.16 17.63 -3.22
CA VAL A 182 -18.29 16.43 -4.05
C VAL A 182 -19.58 16.46 -4.88
N GLN A 183 -20.70 16.83 -4.25
CA GLN A 183 -22.00 16.92 -4.90
C GLN A 183 -22.11 18.08 -5.90
N ALA A 184 -21.50 19.23 -5.59
CA ALA A 184 -21.65 20.42 -6.42
C ALA A 184 -20.84 20.36 -7.73
N THR A 185 -19.58 19.89 -7.67
CA THR A 185 -18.65 20.03 -8.81
C THR A 185 -17.83 18.78 -9.11
N LYS A 186 -17.35 18.06 -8.09
CA LYS A 186 -16.34 17.03 -8.33
C LYS A 186 -16.88 15.75 -8.94
N LEU A 187 -18.13 15.37 -8.65
CA LEU A 187 -18.74 14.20 -9.31
C LEU A 187 -18.97 14.42 -10.81
N SER A 188 -19.38 15.62 -11.24
CA SER A 188 -19.54 15.92 -12.66
C SER A 188 -18.18 15.98 -13.37
N GLU A 189 -17.19 16.65 -12.78
CA GLU A 189 -15.83 16.67 -13.33
C GLU A 189 -15.23 15.27 -13.45
N PHE A 190 -15.43 14.42 -12.45
CA PHE A 190 -14.97 13.04 -12.44
C PHE A 190 -15.64 12.21 -13.55
N ARG A 191 -16.96 12.33 -13.69
CA ARG A 191 -17.72 11.66 -14.77
C ARG A 191 -17.22 12.07 -16.15
N ASP A 192 -16.99 13.36 -16.38
CA ASP A 192 -16.52 13.88 -17.66
C ASP A 192 -15.08 13.42 -17.97
N ARG A 193 -14.25 13.21 -16.93
CA ARG A 193 -12.91 12.62 -17.07
C ARG A 193 -12.98 11.12 -17.38
N LEU A 194 -13.87 10.39 -16.72
CA LEU A 194 -14.04 8.96 -16.92
C LEU A 194 -14.50 8.67 -18.36
N GLY A 195 -15.50 9.42 -18.85
CA GLY A 195 -16.00 9.26 -20.22
C GLY A 195 -14.93 9.47 -21.30
N ARG A 196 -13.96 10.36 -21.07
CA ARG A 196 -12.82 10.53 -21.98
C ARG A 196 -11.90 9.30 -21.98
N HIS A 197 -11.52 8.81 -20.80
CA HIS A 197 -10.66 7.62 -20.68
C HIS A 197 -11.29 6.35 -21.23
N THR A 198 -12.60 6.13 -21.03
CA THR A 198 -13.29 4.98 -21.63
C THR A 198 -13.26 5.06 -23.16
N THR A 199 -13.45 6.25 -23.72
CA THR A 199 -13.39 6.44 -25.17
C THR A 199 -12.00 6.13 -25.72
N ASP A 200 -10.94 6.56 -25.02
CA ASP A 200 -9.56 6.31 -25.41
C ASP A 200 -9.17 4.83 -25.29
N LEU A 201 -9.62 4.12 -24.24
CA LEU A 201 -9.39 2.69 -24.07
C LEU A 201 -10.16 1.84 -25.08
N ASP A 202 -11.42 2.20 -25.37
CA ASP A 202 -12.21 1.54 -26.41
C ASP A 202 -11.61 1.74 -27.80
N MET A 203 -10.96 2.88 -28.04
CA MET A 203 -10.18 3.12 -29.25
C MET A 203 -8.91 2.27 -29.29
N ALA A 204 -8.14 2.22 -28.20
CA ALA A 204 -6.91 1.43 -28.13
C ALA A 204 -7.18 -0.09 -28.22
N HIS A 205 -8.27 -0.58 -27.61
CA HIS A 205 -8.67 -1.98 -27.73
C HIS A 205 -9.11 -2.32 -29.15
N ARG A 206 -9.83 -1.43 -29.86
CA ARG A 206 -10.15 -1.66 -31.27
C ARG A 206 -8.91 -1.68 -32.16
N GLU A 207 -7.95 -0.78 -31.92
CA GLU A 207 -6.68 -0.77 -32.65
C GLU A 207 -5.87 -2.04 -32.40
N ALA A 208 -5.81 -2.53 -31.16
CA ALA A 208 -5.16 -3.79 -30.80
C ALA A 208 -5.89 -5.01 -31.40
N ASP A 209 -7.21 -5.03 -31.40
CA ASP A 209 -8.02 -6.09 -32.03
C ASP A 209 -7.84 -6.11 -33.56
N ASP A 210 -7.74 -4.94 -34.20
CA ASP A 210 -7.45 -4.80 -35.63
C ASP A 210 -6.00 -5.25 -35.97
N GLU A 211 -5.04 -5.01 -35.08
CA GLU A 211 -3.65 -5.47 -35.22
C GLU A 211 -3.52 -6.99 -35.03
N ILE A 212 -4.24 -7.56 -34.06
CA ILE A 212 -4.37 -9.01 -33.84
C ILE A 212 -5.09 -9.69 -35.01
N ALA A 213 -6.07 -9.02 -35.63
CA ALA A 213 -6.75 -9.53 -36.82
C ALA A 213 -5.86 -9.55 -38.07
N LEU A 214 -4.86 -8.66 -38.16
CA LEU A 214 -3.84 -8.67 -39.21
C LEU A 214 -2.80 -9.79 -39.04
N PHE A 215 -2.56 -10.24 -37.81
CA PHE A 215 -1.63 -11.31 -37.46
C PHE A 215 -2.33 -12.42 -36.66
N PRO A 216 -3.13 -13.30 -37.30
CA PRO A 216 -3.80 -14.36 -36.59
C PRO A 216 -2.78 -15.30 -35.92
N PRO A 217 -3.05 -15.79 -34.70
CA PRO A 217 -2.12 -16.66 -34.01
C PRO A 217 -1.87 -17.94 -34.82
N SER A 218 -0.59 -18.17 -35.15
CA SER A 218 -0.13 -19.40 -35.78
C SER A 218 -0.63 -20.60 -34.98
N ARG A 219 -1.45 -21.47 -35.59
CA ARG A 219 -1.79 -22.78 -35.01
C ARG A 219 -0.51 -23.61 -34.90
N HIS A 220 0.09 -23.64 -33.73
CA HIS A 220 1.05 -24.68 -33.40
C HIS A 220 0.30 -25.97 -33.07
N PRO A 221 0.65 -27.11 -33.69
CA PRO A 221 0.00 -28.39 -33.41
C PRO A 221 0.54 -28.99 -32.10
N GLY A 222 -0.39 -29.41 -31.23
CA GLY A 222 -0.17 -30.42 -30.19
C GLY A 222 0.75 -30.05 -29.03
N PHE A 223 0.18 -29.60 -27.90
CA PHE A 223 0.86 -29.62 -26.61
C PHE A 223 0.70 -31.02 -26.01
N GLU A 224 1.66 -31.91 -26.28
CA GLU A 224 1.90 -33.11 -25.48
C GLU A 224 2.88 -32.80 -24.34
N ASP A 225 2.66 -33.53 -23.25
CA ASP A 225 3.25 -33.42 -21.93
C ASP A 225 4.80 -33.55 -21.93
N GLY A 226 5.48 -32.68 -21.18
CA GLY A 226 6.85 -32.85 -20.71
C GLY A 226 8.00 -32.75 -21.71
N SER A 227 8.65 -31.58 -21.80
CA SER A 227 10.13 -31.44 -21.75
C SER A 227 10.57 -29.97 -21.88
N ASN A 228 11.53 -29.58 -21.01
CA ASN A 228 12.46 -28.44 -21.07
C ASN A 228 12.10 -27.21 -21.94
N ILE A 229 11.76 -26.10 -21.26
CA ILE A 229 11.81 -24.77 -21.86
C ILE A 229 13.28 -24.34 -21.92
N ASP A 230 13.81 -24.20 -23.14
CA ASP A 230 15.07 -23.51 -23.42
C ASP A 230 14.84 -22.00 -23.28
N VAL A 231 15.45 -21.41 -22.26
CA VAL A 231 15.28 -20.01 -21.87
C VAL A 231 16.13 -19.03 -22.70
N ASN A 232 16.71 -19.45 -23.82
CA ASN A 232 17.64 -18.64 -24.62
C ASN A 232 17.03 -17.99 -25.88
N SER A 233 15.72 -17.85 -26.00
CA SER A 233 15.12 -17.11 -27.11
C SER A 233 14.15 -16.04 -26.63
N LEU A 234 14.69 -14.96 -26.07
CA LEU A 234 13.94 -13.71 -25.89
C LEU A 234 14.87 -12.50 -26.10
N ASP A 235 15.34 -12.32 -27.33
CA ASP A 235 16.05 -11.13 -27.80
C ASP A 235 15.08 -9.93 -27.95
N MET A 236 14.52 -9.45 -26.83
CA MET A 236 13.66 -8.24 -26.81
C MET A 236 13.77 -7.42 -25.51
N LEU A 237 14.94 -7.38 -24.86
CA LEU A 237 15.17 -6.54 -23.68
C LEU A 237 16.50 -5.75 -23.69
N ASP A 238 16.99 -5.36 -24.87
CA ASP A 238 18.27 -4.63 -24.99
C ASP A 238 18.19 -3.11 -24.76
N ASP A 239 17.03 -2.52 -24.44
CA ASP A 239 16.87 -1.06 -24.43
C ASP A 239 16.74 -0.39 -23.05
N PHE A 240 17.04 -1.09 -21.95
CA PHE A 240 17.03 -0.53 -20.59
C PHE A 240 18.41 -0.48 -19.89
N SER A 241 19.49 -0.50 -20.67
CA SER A 241 20.89 -0.43 -20.21
C SER A 241 21.34 0.94 -19.64
N ASN A 242 20.47 1.68 -18.95
CA ASN A 242 20.89 2.88 -18.22
C ASN A 242 20.78 2.68 -16.71
N CYS A 243 21.96 2.54 -16.11
CA CYS A 243 22.26 2.39 -14.70
C CYS A 243 21.43 3.33 -13.80
N ILE A 244 20.90 2.77 -12.71
CA ILE A 244 20.27 3.52 -11.62
C ILE A 244 21.35 4.39 -10.95
N PRO A 245 21.11 5.69 -10.70
CA PRO A 245 22.12 6.59 -10.15
C PRO A 245 22.51 6.26 -8.70
N GLU A 246 23.74 6.66 -8.35
CA GLU A 246 24.46 6.29 -7.13
C GLU A 246 23.79 6.69 -5.81
N GLY A 247 24.15 5.92 -4.78
CA GLY A 247 23.53 5.85 -3.46
C GLY A 247 23.44 7.15 -2.66
N GLU A 248 22.34 7.25 -1.94
CA GLU A 248 22.26 7.98 -0.68
C GLU A 248 22.43 6.93 0.44
N ASP A 249 23.34 7.18 1.39
CA ASP A 249 23.57 6.30 2.53
C ASP A 249 22.29 6.23 3.37
N VAL A 250 21.58 5.10 3.28
CA VAL A 250 20.37 4.85 4.06
C VAL A 250 20.80 4.35 5.44
N GLU A 251 20.76 5.22 6.45
CA GLU A 251 20.77 4.78 7.84
C GLU A 251 19.56 3.84 8.05
N ALA A 252 19.84 2.60 8.43
CA ALA A 252 18.84 1.55 8.55
C ALA A 252 17.90 1.81 9.73
N GLU A 253 16.74 2.39 9.46
CA GLU A 253 15.60 2.42 10.37
C GLU A 253 14.98 1.00 10.43
N ASN A 254 15.30 0.25 11.48
CA ASN A 254 14.95 -1.17 11.65
C ASN A 254 13.51 -1.43 12.17
N ASP A 255 12.56 -0.56 11.85
CA ASP A 255 11.20 -0.62 12.43
C ASP A 255 10.34 -1.79 11.88
N PHE A 256 10.82 -2.43 10.81
CA PHE A 256 10.12 -3.52 10.12
C PHE A 256 10.24 -4.89 10.79
N ASP A 257 11.26 -5.10 11.61
CA ASP A 257 11.52 -6.42 12.19
C ASP A 257 10.48 -6.83 13.23
N ASP A 258 9.85 -5.88 13.96
CA ASP A 258 8.84 -6.20 14.99
C ASP A 258 7.49 -6.66 14.39
N VAL A 259 7.17 -6.23 13.16
CA VAL A 259 5.97 -6.69 12.45
C VAL A 259 6.16 -8.11 11.91
N PHE A 260 7.37 -8.49 11.51
CA PHE A 260 7.68 -9.78 10.85
C PHE A 260 8.63 -10.70 11.64
N THR A 261 8.83 -10.44 12.93
CA THR A 261 9.60 -11.33 13.82
C THR A 261 8.81 -12.60 14.15
N PHE A 262 9.52 -13.73 14.05
CA PHE A 262 9.11 -15.08 14.43
C PHE A 262 9.23 -15.32 15.94
#